data_AF-A0A497LXF9-F1
#
_entry.id   AF-A0A497LXF9-F1
#
_cell.length_a   1.000
_cell.length_b   1.000
_cell.length_c   1.000
_cell.angle_alpha   90.00
_cell.angle_beta   90.00
_cell.angle_gamma   90.00
#
_symmetry.space_group_name_H-M   'P 1'
#
loop_
_entity.id
_entity.type
_entity.pdbx_description
1 polymer ?
#
loop_
_entity_poly.entity_id
_entity_poly.type
_entity_poly.pdbx_seq_one_letter_code
_entity_poly.pdbx_strand_id
1 'polypeptide(L)'
;MAERIGIFKGRSALYNKLILKVLTEAFSEGKRLKEWELAKRIQKKLDKGENWYIEAQRIYSVLIRKNGRLRDLENKWYVQCEIKEEDGRKVRYWFPTPKGLIATLILDSNLIDDVANSPFWESKEFKKGLAKEVKKYKKTTRKGHVPVKVSPKSLKKLASQFVESFKDKEKLRNLMKDVKYLIDKGFQLDLMGETDFPLMIQLTPTIKEMQKKLAVNFMNK
;
A
#
# COMPACT_ATOMS: atom_id res chain seq x y z
N MET A 1 14.91 -0.89 -9.08
CA MET A 1 14.34 -0.19 -7.91
C MET A 1 13.25 -0.99 -7.21
N ALA A 2 12.14 -1.35 -7.88
CA ALA A 2 11.07 -2.16 -7.28
C ALA A 2 11.59 -3.49 -6.69
N GLU A 3 12.62 -4.08 -7.29
CA GLU A 3 13.28 -5.30 -6.79
C GLU A 3 13.93 -5.15 -5.42
N ARG A 4 14.11 -3.94 -4.88
CA ARG A 4 14.58 -3.73 -3.50
C ARG A 4 13.46 -3.93 -2.46
N ILE A 5 12.20 -3.94 -2.89
CA ILE A 5 11.04 -4.22 -2.04
C ILE A 5 10.91 -5.74 -1.86
N GLY A 6 10.84 -6.20 -0.60
CA GLY A 6 10.91 -7.63 -0.25
C GLY A 6 9.82 -8.49 -0.91
N ILE A 7 8.58 -8.00 -0.96
CA ILE A 7 7.46 -8.70 -1.64
C ILE A 7 7.66 -8.89 -3.15
N PHE A 8 8.60 -8.17 -3.78
CA PHE A 8 8.91 -8.29 -5.20
C PHE A 8 10.15 -9.15 -5.48
N LYS A 9 10.65 -9.89 -4.49
CA LYS A 9 11.77 -10.84 -4.62
C LYS A 9 11.30 -12.30 -4.54
N GLY A 10 12.09 -13.19 -5.13
CA GLY A 10 11.93 -14.64 -5.03
C GLY A 10 10.74 -15.22 -5.80
N ARG A 11 10.38 -16.47 -5.49
CA ARG A 11 9.38 -17.27 -6.23
C ARG A 11 7.97 -16.66 -6.24
N SER A 12 7.63 -15.85 -5.25
CA SER A 12 6.30 -15.23 -5.13
C SER A 12 6.20 -13.85 -5.78
N ALA A 13 7.32 -13.30 -6.28
CA ALA A 13 7.37 -11.95 -6.83
C ALA A 13 6.36 -11.73 -7.96
N LEU A 14 6.22 -12.70 -8.87
CA LEU A 14 5.33 -12.60 -10.02
C LEU A 14 3.87 -12.37 -9.58
N TYR A 15 3.37 -13.22 -8.68
CA TYR A 15 2.00 -13.09 -8.17
C TYR A 15 1.82 -11.81 -7.36
N ASN A 16 2.78 -11.44 -6.52
CA ASN A 16 2.68 -10.21 -5.73
C ASN A 16 2.60 -8.95 -6.62
N LYS A 17 3.43 -8.89 -7.67
CA LYS A 17 3.38 -7.82 -8.68
C LYS A 17 2.01 -7.77 -9.38
N LEU A 18 1.50 -8.92 -9.82
CA LEU A 18 0.21 -9.00 -10.53
C LEU A 18 -0.99 -8.67 -9.62
N ILE A 19 -1.01 -9.16 -8.38
CA ILE A 19 -2.05 -8.87 -7.40
C ILE A 19 -2.12 -7.36 -7.16
N LEU A 20 -0.98 -6.73 -6.84
CA LEU A 20 -0.95 -5.30 -6.54
C LEU A 20 -1.31 -4.45 -7.76
N LYS A 21 -0.83 -4.82 -8.95
CA LYS A 21 -1.21 -4.14 -10.20
C LYS A 21 -2.71 -4.22 -10.46
N VAL A 22 -3.30 -5.41 -10.43
CA VAL A 22 -4.74 -5.61 -10.67
C VAL A 22 -5.61 -4.91 -9.62
N LEU A 23 -5.22 -4.96 -8.34
CA LEU A 23 -5.94 -4.27 -7.27
C LEU A 23 -5.84 -2.74 -7.40
N THR A 24 -4.70 -2.23 -7.88
CA THR A 24 -4.51 -0.79 -8.12
C THR A 24 -5.35 -0.32 -9.32
N GLU A 25 -5.37 -1.07 -10.40
CA GLU A 25 -6.25 -0.79 -11.55
C GLU A 25 -7.74 -0.81 -11.14
N ALA A 26 -8.16 -1.82 -10.38
CA ALA A 26 -9.53 -1.88 -9.86
C ALA A 26 -9.83 -0.71 -8.90
N PHE A 27 -8.86 -0.31 -8.07
CA PHE A 27 -8.98 0.88 -7.22
C PHE A 27 -9.19 2.15 -8.05
N SER A 28 -8.47 2.31 -9.15
CA SER A 28 -8.65 3.43 -10.09
C SER A 28 -10.01 3.42 -10.79
N GLU A 29 -10.62 2.24 -10.97
CA GLU A 29 -12.01 2.10 -11.43
C GLU A 29 -13.06 2.35 -10.31
N GLY A 30 -12.63 2.61 -9.06
CA GLY A 30 -13.53 2.73 -7.91
C GLY A 30 -14.05 1.39 -7.37
N LYS A 31 -13.44 0.27 -7.76
CA LYS A 31 -13.90 -1.09 -7.43
C LYS A 31 -13.03 -1.76 -6.36
N ARG A 32 -13.66 -2.67 -5.64
CA ARG A 32 -13.00 -3.67 -4.78
C ARG A 32 -13.23 -5.03 -5.41
N LEU A 33 -12.26 -5.94 -5.30
CA LEU A 33 -12.36 -7.23 -5.97
C LEU A 33 -12.60 -8.37 -5.00
N LYS A 34 -13.50 -9.27 -5.37
CA LYS A 34 -13.55 -10.62 -4.79
C LYS A 34 -12.32 -11.41 -5.25
N GLU A 35 -11.96 -12.41 -4.48
CA GLU A 35 -10.81 -13.29 -4.75
C GLU A 35 -10.90 -13.94 -6.16
N TRP A 36 -12.10 -14.33 -6.57
CA TRP A 36 -12.35 -14.91 -7.89
C TRP A 36 -12.20 -13.90 -9.03
N GLU A 37 -12.68 -12.67 -8.84
CA GLU A 37 -12.54 -11.60 -9.83
C GLU A 37 -11.08 -11.19 -9.99
N LEU A 38 -10.34 -11.13 -8.89
CA LEU A 38 -8.90 -10.90 -8.90
C LEU A 38 -8.18 -12.00 -9.68
N ALA A 39 -8.50 -13.27 -9.44
CA ALA A 39 -7.90 -14.40 -10.17
C ALA A 39 -8.14 -14.31 -11.68
N LYS A 40 -9.38 -14.00 -12.10
CA LYS A 40 -9.71 -13.80 -13.53
C LYS A 40 -8.91 -12.67 -14.17
N ARG A 41 -8.82 -11.52 -13.49
CA ARG A 41 -8.06 -10.37 -14.00
C ARG A 41 -6.55 -10.66 -14.10
N ILE A 42 -6.00 -11.43 -13.14
CA ILE A 42 -4.61 -11.89 -13.21
C ILE A 42 -4.41 -12.86 -14.37
N GLN A 43 -5.33 -13.81 -14.58
CA GLN A 43 -5.27 -14.75 -15.70
C GLN A 43 -5.23 -14.01 -17.04
N LYS A 44 -6.11 -13.02 -17.23
CA LYS A 44 -6.16 -12.20 -18.44
C LYS A 44 -4.84 -11.48 -18.73
N LYS A 45 -4.07 -11.11 -17.69
CA LYS A 45 -2.75 -10.47 -17.85
C LYS A 45 -1.62 -11.45 -18.13
N LEU A 46 -1.76 -12.70 -17.70
CA LEU A 46 -0.77 -13.73 -17.97
C LEU A 46 -0.91 -14.25 -19.41
N ASP A 47 -2.12 -14.21 -19.98
CA ASP A 47 -2.43 -14.69 -21.33
C ASP A 47 -1.87 -16.10 -21.59
N LYS A 48 -1.97 -16.96 -20.57
CA LYS A 48 -1.50 -18.35 -20.63
C LYS A 48 -2.68 -19.29 -20.68
N GLY A 49 -2.59 -20.24 -21.62
CA GLY A 49 -3.41 -21.44 -21.69
C GLY A 49 -4.63 -21.34 -22.59
N GLU A 50 -5.01 -22.46 -23.17
CA GLU A 50 -6.20 -22.60 -24.03
C GLU A 50 -7.52 -22.53 -23.23
N ASN A 51 -7.48 -22.83 -21.93
CA ASN A 51 -8.66 -22.81 -21.04
C ASN A 51 -8.51 -21.80 -19.90
N TRP A 52 -9.08 -20.61 -20.09
CA TRP A 52 -9.03 -19.50 -19.13
C TRP A 52 -9.59 -19.85 -17.74
N TYR A 53 -10.61 -20.73 -17.67
CA TYR A 53 -11.28 -21.06 -16.42
C TYR A 53 -10.38 -21.90 -15.51
N ILE A 54 -9.73 -22.93 -16.07
CA ILE A 54 -8.80 -23.80 -15.34
C ILE A 54 -7.62 -22.99 -14.80
N GLU A 55 -7.07 -22.09 -15.61
CA GLU A 55 -5.95 -21.23 -15.20
C GLU A 55 -6.37 -20.22 -14.13
N ALA A 56 -7.55 -19.62 -14.25
CA ALA A 56 -8.10 -18.75 -13.20
C ALA A 56 -8.31 -19.51 -11.88
N GLN A 57 -8.77 -20.77 -11.94
CA GLN A 57 -8.93 -21.62 -10.75
C GLN A 57 -7.59 -21.98 -10.11
N ARG A 58 -6.55 -22.26 -10.92
CA ARG A 58 -5.18 -22.47 -10.41
C ARG A 58 -4.67 -21.23 -9.70
N ILE A 59 -4.82 -20.05 -10.30
CA ILE A 59 -4.46 -18.76 -9.69
C ILE A 59 -5.23 -18.56 -8.38
N TYR A 60 -6.55 -18.76 -8.41
CA TYR A 60 -7.41 -18.65 -7.23
C TYR A 60 -6.88 -19.48 -6.05
N SER A 61 -6.50 -20.75 -6.29
CA SER A 61 -5.92 -21.63 -5.26
C SER A 61 -4.65 -21.05 -4.62
N VAL A 62 -3.79 -20.38 -5.39
CA VAL A 62 -2.56 -19.72 -4.91
C VAL A 62 -2.87 -18.48 -4.06
N LEU A 63 -3.93 -17.75 -4.42
CA LEU A 63 -4.37 -16.55 -3.71
C LEU A 63 -4.92 -16.90 -2.31
N ILE A 64 -5.83 -17.87 -2.23
CA ILE A 64 -6.71 -18.07 -1.05
C ILE A 64 -6.29 -19.19 -0.08
N ARG A 65 -5.34 -20.07 -0.44
CA ARG A 65 -4.90 -21.16 0.44
C ARG A 65 -4.42 -20.65 1.81
N LYS A 66 -4.28 -21.53 2.81
CA LYS A 66 -3.66 -21.20 4.10
C LYS A 66 -2.26 -20.63 3.84
N ASN A 67 -2.01 -19.39 4.28
CA ASN A 67 -0.78 -18.62 3.99
C ASN A 67 -0.56 -18.36 2.47
N GLY A 68 -1.67 -18.24 1.73
CA GLY A 68 -1.74 -17.81 0.35
C GLY A 68 -1.27 -16.37 0.18
N ARG A 69 -1.18 -15.93 -1.08
CA ARG A 69 -0.56 -14.63 -1.40
C ARG A 69 -1.34 -13.44 -0.86
N LEU A 70 -2.67 -13.51 -0.83
CA LEU A 70 -3.48 -12.42 -0.28
C LEU A 70 -3.25 -12.23 1.22
N ARG A 71 -3.21 -13.34 1.98
CA ARG A 71 -2.92 -13.29 3.43
C ARG A 71 -1.50 -12.79 3.73
N ASP A 72 -0.51 -13.21 2.93
CA ASP A 72 0.88 -12.72 3.07
C ASP A 72 0.98 -11.21 2.84
N LEU A 73 0.36 -10.70 1.78
CA LEU A 73 0.32 -9.27 1.47
C LEU A 73 -0.49 -8.46 2.50
N GLU A 74 -1.55 -9.05 3.05
CA GLU A 74 -2.36 -8.47 4.12
C GLU A 74 -1.56 -8.32 5.42
N ASN A 75 -0.89 -9.39 5.86
CA ASN A 75 -0.02 -9.37 7.04
C ASN A 75 1.10 -8.33 6.91
N LYS A 76 1.58 -8.13 5.67
CA LYS A 76 2.58 -7.11 5.33
C LYS A 76 1.94 -5.76 4.98
N TRP A 77 0.66 -5.53 5.23
CA TRP A 77 -0.03 -4.24 5.02
C TRP A 77 0.06 -3.65 3.61
N TYR A 78 0.20 -4.47 2.57
CA TYR A 78 0.13 -3.99 1.18
C TYR A 78 -1.29 -4.05 0.62
N VAL A 79 -2.14 -4.92 1.15
CA VAL A 79 -3.56 -5.03 0.81
C VAL A 79 -4.38 -5.09 2.09
N GLN A 80 -5.67 -4.77 1.99
CA GLN A 80 -6.65 -4.93 3.05
C GLN A 80 -7.88 -5.67 2.52
N CYS A 81 -8.58 -6.34 3.44
CA CYS A 81 -9.82 -7.05 3.17
C CYS A 81 -10.97 -6.41 3.97
N GLU A 82 -12.10 -6.19 3.32
CA GLU A 82 -13.38 -5.91 3.96
C GLU A 82 -14.29 -7.12 3.81
N ILE A 83 -15.00 -7.49 4.87
CA ILE A 83 -15.96 -8.60 4.85
C ILE A 83 -17.36 -7.99 4.79
N LYS A 84 -18.13 -8.37 3.77
CA LYS A 84 -19.55 -8.02 3.63
C LYS A 84 -20.40 -9.28 3.63
N GLU A 85 -21.65 -9.14 4.06
CA GLU A 85 -22.63 -10.20 3.95
C GLU A 85 -23.42 -10.02 2.66
N GLU A 86 -23.44 -11.07 1.83
CA GLU A 86 -24.16 -11.13 0.56
C GLU A 86 -24.87 -12.47 0.49
N ASP A 87 -26.18 -12.45 0.29
CA ASP A 87 -27.01 -13.66 0.20
C ASP A 87 -26.78 -14.64 1.38
N GLY A 88 -26.64 -14.08 2.60
CA GLY A 88 -26.36 -14.84 3.82
C GLY A 88 -24.94 -15.41 3.93
N ARG A 89 -24.02 -14.99 3.06
CA ARG A 89 -22.62 -15.45 3.02
C ARG A 89 -21.64 -14.32 3.27
N LYS A 90 -20.57 -14.61 4.02
CA LYS A 90 -19.47 -13.67 4.23
C LYS A 90 -18.56 -13.65 3.00
N VAL A 91 -18.55 -12.55 2.28
CA VAL A 91 -17.74 -12.32 1.09
C VAL A 91 -16.60 -11.35 1.39
N ARG A 92 -15.40 -11.68 0.93
CA ARG A 92 -14.17 -10.89 1.10
C ARG A 92 -13.92 -10.00 -0.09
N TYR A 93 -13.72 -8.71 0.18
CA TYR A 93 -13.40 -7.68 -0.79
C TYR A 93 -12.01 -7.12 -0.54
N TRP A 94 -11.13 -7.31 -1.51
CA TRP A 94 -9.73 -6.92 -1.43
C TRP A 94 -9.48 -5.60 -2.16
N PHE A 95 -8.61 -4.78 -1.58
CA PHE A 95 -8.19 -3.50 -2.13
C PHE A 95 -6.77 -3.14 -1.63
N PRO A 96 -6.02 -2.29 -2.36
CA PRO A 96 -4.66 -1.92 -1.96
C PRO A 96 -4.69 -0.92 -0.80
N THR A 97 -3.71 -1.01 0.10
CA THR A 97 -3.45 0.04 1.10
C THR A 97 -2.68 1.20 0.46
N PRO A 98 -2.51 2.36 1.13
CA PRO A 98 -1.58 3.40 0.65
C PRO A 98 -0.16 2.89 0.41
N LYS A 99 0.33 1.95 1.25
CA LYS A 99 1.62 1.29 1.05
C LYS A 99 1.62 0.39 -0.19
N GLY A 100 0.54 -0.37 -0.40
CA GLY A 100 0.27 -1.13 -1.61
C GLY A 100 0.32 -0.27 -2.86
N LEU A 101 -0.41 0.84 -2.87
CA LEU A 101 -0.46 1.81 -3.96
C LEU A 101 0.94 2.32 -4.30
N ILE A 102 1.71 2.81 -3.32
CA ILE A 102 3.06 3.31 -3.57
C ILE A 102 3.98 2.20 -4.09
N ALA A 103 3.90 0.98 -3.55
CA ALA A 103 4.69 -0.13 -4.04
C ALA A 103 4.35 -0.47 -5.51
N THR A 104 3.07 -0.45 -5.89
CA THR A 104 2.64 -0.60 -7.29
C THR A 104 3.15 0.54 -8.15
N LEU A 105 3.05 1.80 -7.72
CA LEU A 105 3.50 2.95 -8.50
C LEU A 105 5.03 2.97 -8.67
N ILE A 106 5.79 2.45 -7.71
CA ILE A 106 7.24 2.25 -7.86
C ILE A 106 7.54 1.17 -8.91
N LEU A 107 6.67 0.16 -9.04
CA LEU A 107 6.76 -0.89 -10.05
C LEU A 107 6.33 -0.40 -11.43
N ASP A 108 5.25 0.36 -11.51
CA ASP A 108 4.61 0.85 -12.73
C ASP A 108 4.11 2.28 -12.53
N SER A 109 4.93 3.25 -12.91
CA SER A 109 4.63 4.68 -12.73
C SER A 109 3.55 5.21 -13.66
N ASN A 110 3.13 4.44 -14.67
CA ASN A 110 2.09 4.88 -15.60
C ASN A 110 0.72 4.96 -14.92
N LEU A 111 0.54 4.23 -13.82
CA LEU A 111 -0.69 4.24 -13.01
C LEU A 111 -0.84 5.47 -12.11
N ILE A 112 0.12 6.40 -12.09
CA ILE A 112 0.06 7.60 -11.24
C ILE A 112 -1.21 8.41 -11.52
N ASP A 113 -1.52 8.60 -12.81
CA ASP A 113 -2.66 9.41 -13.23
C ASP A 113 -3.98 8.72 -12.87
N ASP A 114 -4.05 7.42 -13.06
CA ASP A 114 -5.22 6.60 -12.70
C ASP A 114 -5.46 6.57 -11.19
N VAL A 115 -4.39 6.51 -10.39
CA VAL A 115 -4.50 6.52 -8.93
C VAL A 115 -4.91 7.90 -8.43
N ALA A 116 -4.30 8.98 -8.93
CA ALA A 116 -4.60 10.33 -8.49
C ALA A 116 -6.04 10.74 -8.80
N ASN A 117 -6.57 10.31 -9.94
CA ASN A 117 -7.92 10.62 -10.39
C ASN A 117 -8.97 9.57 -9.96
N SER A 118 -8.62 8.62 -9.10
CA SER A 118 -9.55 7.54 -8.72
C SER A 118 -10.82 8.11 -8.06
N PRO A 119 -12.03 7.70 -8.50
CA PRO A 119 -13.28 8.09 -7.86
C PRO A 119 -13.41 7.49 -6.45
N PHE A 120 -12.58 6.49 -6.11
CA PHE A 120 -12.58 5.87 -4.79
C PHE A 120 -12.27 6.86 -3.67
N TRP A 121 -11.43 7.86 -3.93
CA TRP A 121 -11.09 8.88 -2.93
C TRP A 121 -12.28 9.70 -2.46
N GLU A 122 -13.30 9.84 -3.32
CA GLU A 122 -14.52 10.58 -3.00
C GLU A 122 -15.64 9.69 -2.43
N SER A 123 -15.44 8.37 -2.45
CA SER A 123 -16.41 7.39 -1.92
C SER A 123 -16.69 7.60 -0.43
N LYS A 124 -17.96 7.41 -0.05
CA LYS A 124 -18.42 7.53 1.34
C LYS A 124 -17.74 6.51 2.25
N GLU A 125 -17.48 5.33 1.71
CA GLU A 125 -16.81 4.21 2.36
C GLU A 125 -15.37 4.57 2.70
N PHE A 126 -14.64 5.17 1.75
CA PHE A 126 -13.27 5.63 1.98
C PHE A 126 -13.22 6.72 3.06
N LYS A 127 -14.08 7.75 2.96
CA LYS A 127 -14.16 8.83 3.96
C LYS A 127 -14.49 8.30 5.37
N LYS A 128 -15.41 7.33 5.48
CA LYS A 128 -15.73 6.64 6.74
C LYS A 128 -14.56 5.81 7.25
N GLY A 129 -13.87 5.07 6.38
CA GLY A 129 -12.69 4.27 6.72
C GLY A 129 -11.55 5.13 7.27
N LEU A 130 -11.21 6.21 6.57
CA LEU A 130 -10.20 7.18 7.00
C LEU A 130 -10.54 7.77 8.37
N ALA A 131 -11.80 8.13 8.61
CA ALA A 131 -12.24 8.66 9.90
C ALA A 131 -12.13 7.64 11.04
N LYS A 132 -12.34 6.34 10.77
CA LYS A 132 -12.14 5.26 11.75
C LYS A 132 -10.66 5.05 12.04
N GLU A 133 -9.80 5.03 11.01
CA GLU A 133 -8.36 4.86 11.19
C GLU A 133 -7.74 5.99 12.01
N VAL A 134 -8.07 7.24 11.70
CA VAL A 134 -7.62 8.41 12.50
C VAL A 134 -8.01 8.28 13.98
N LYS A 135 -9.16 7.65 14.30
CA LYS A 135 -9.55 7.40 15.69
C LYS A 135 -8.68 6.34 16.36
N LYS A 136 -8.17 5.34 15.65
CA LYS A 136 -7.27 4.31 16.20
C LYS A 136 -5.90 4.88 16.55
N TYR A 137 -5.36 5.79 15.74
CA TYR A 137 -4.11 6.51 16.03
C TYR A 137 -4.13 7.26 17.37
N LYS A 138 -5.33 7.60 17.90
CA LYS A 138 -5.47 8.22 19.23
C LYS A 138 -5.01 7.34 20.40
N LYS A 139 -4.79 6.03 20.21
CA LYS A 139 -4.59 5.08 21.33
C LYS A 139 -3.16 4.58 21.54
N THR A 140 -2.23 4.75 20.60
CA THR A 140 -0.95 4.03 20.69
C THR A 140 0.19 4.78 20.02
N THR A 141 0.97 5.53 20.79
CA THR A 141 2.36 5.83 20.46
C THR A 141 3.14 5.94 21.78
N ARG A 142 3.72 4.82 22.22
CA ARG A 142 4.74 4.79 23.27
C ARG A 142 6.10 4.81 22.57
N LYS A 143 6.98 5.74 22.93
CA LYS A 143 8.39 5.72 22.51
C LYS A 143 9.19 5.27 23.73
N GLY A 144 9.42 3.95 23.86
CA GLY A 144 9.98 3.36 25.08
C GLY A 144 9.06 3.53 26.30
N HIS A 145 9.62 3.88 27.47
CA HIS A 145 8.86 4.14 28.70
C HIS A 145 8.25 5.54 28.79
N VAL A 146 8.49 6.42 27.80
CA VAL A 146 7.97 7.79 27.82
C VAL A 146 6.78 7.92 26.86
N PRO A 147 5.55 8.18 27.36
CA PRO A 147 4.40 8.44 26.52
C PRO A 147 4.56 9.82 25.85
N VAL A 148 4.89 9.83 24.55
CA VAL A 148 4.86 11.04 23.74
C VAL A 148 3.39 11.33 23.42
N LYS A 149 2.81 12.34 24.09
CA LYS A 149 1.45 12.82 23.78
C LYS A 149 1.46 13.57 22.45
N VAL A 150 1.29 12.87 21.35
CA VAL A 150 0.99 13.52 20.06
C VAL A 150 -0.47 13.95 20.08
N SER A 151 -0.73 15.24 19.81
CA SER A 151 -2.11 15.75 19.83
C SER A 151 -2.97 15.02 18.78
N PRO A 152 -4.22 14.63 19.09
CA PRO A 152 -5.09 13.99 18.10
C PRO A 152 -5.43 14.88 16.89
N LYS A 153 -5.42 16.21 17.07
CA LYS A 153 -5.67 17.18 16.00
C LYS A 153 -4.52 17.18 14.99
N SER A 154 -3.27 17.09 15.46
CA SER A 154 -2.11 17.00 14.56
C SER A 154 -2.07 15.67 13.80
N LEU A 155 -2.38 14.54 14.43
CA LEU A 155 -2.46 13.23 13.74
C LEU A 155 -3.55 13.19 12.66
N LYS A 156 -4.74 13.75 12.94
CA LYS A 156 -5.81 13.85 11.93
C LYS A 156 -5.38 14.69 10.75
N LYS A 157 -4.75 15.85 11.00
CA LYS A 157 -4.22 16.73 9.96
C LYS A 157 -3.16 16.01 9.12
N LEU A 158 -2.25 15.28 9.76
CA LEU A 158 -1.20 14.51 9.12
C LEU A 158 -1.74 13.38 8.25
N ALA A 159 -2.73 12.62 8.74
CA ALA A 159 -3.38 11.56 7.96
C ALA A 159 -4.16 12.13 6.76
N SER A 160 -4.87 13.24 6.94
CA SER A 160 -5.56 13.93 5.85
C SER A 160 -4.57 14.47 4.81
N GLN A 161 -3.48 15.12 5.22
CA GLN A 161 -2.42 15.59 4.31
C GLN A 161 -1.77 14.44 3.54
N PHE A 162 -1.54 13.30 4.21
CA PHE A 162 -1.01 12.11 3.58
C PHE A 162 -1.96 11.58 2.50
N VAL A 163 -3.26 11.49 2.77
CA VAL A 163 -4.25 11.09 1.76
C VAL A 163 -4.34 12.10 0.61
N GLU A 164 -4.37 13.40 0.91
CA GLU A 164 -4.41 14.45 -0.11
C GLU A 164 -3.17 14.43 -1.02
N SER A 165 -2.03 13.93 -0.53
CA SER A 165 -0.85 13.73 -1.38
C SER A 165 -1.05 12.68 -2.48
N PHE A 166 -1.98 11.74 -2.32
CA PHE A 166 -2.31 10.78 -3.37
C PHE A 166 -3.23 11.35 -4.45
N LYS A 167 -4.03 12.38 -4.15
CA LYS A 167 -4.95 13.02 -5.11
C LYS A 167 -4.26 13.99 -6.06
N ASP A 168 -3.03 14.37 -5.73
CA ASP A 168 -2.23 15.36 -6.47
C ASP A 168 -1.04 14.63 -7.11
N LYS A 169 -0.97 14.66 -8.44
CA LYS A 169 0.03 13.92 -9.22
C LYS A 169 1.46 14.31 -8.82
N GLU A 170 1.71 15.58 -8.56
CA GLU A 170 3.05 16.07 -8.22
C GLU A 170 3.42 15.66 -6.80
N LYS A 171 2.50 15.80 -5.84
CA LYS A 171 2.71 15.35 -4.47
C LYS A 171 2.89 13.83 -4.39
N LEU A 172 2.14 13.06 -5.19
CA LEU A 172 2.28 11.62 -5.27
C LEU A 172 3.64 11.22 -5.85
N ARG A 173 4.13 11.92 -6.88
CA ARG A 173 5.49 11.72 -7.41
C ARG A 173 6.56 12.04 -6.37
N ASN A 174 6.39 13.12 -5.60
CA ASN A 174 7.32 13.47 -4.52
C ASN A 174 7.31 12.43 -3.41
N LEU A 175 6.12 11.95 -3.02
CA LEU A 175 5.96 10.86 -2.08
C LEU A 175 6.68 9.58 -2.55
N MET A 176 6.54 9.22 -3.82
CA MET A 176 7.26 8.08 -4.39
C MET A 176 8.78 8.28 -4.37
N LYS A 177 9.28 9.49 -4.64
CA LYS A 177 10.71 9.81 -4.53
C LYS A 177 11.21 9.65 -3.08
N ASP A 178 10.42 10.08 -2.11
CA ASP A 178 10.74 9.95 -0.69
C ASP A 178 10.79 8.48 -0.26
N VAL A 179 9.81 7.68 -0.67
CA VAL A 179 9.81 6.24 -0.38
C VAL A 179 10.97 5.53 -1.09
N LYS A 180 11.27 5.89 -2.34
CA LYS A 180 12.45 5.37 -3.05
C LYS A 180 13.74 5.68 -2.29
N TYR A 181 13.90 6.93 -1.84
CA TYR A 181 15.03 7.34 -1.04
C TYR A 181 15.15 6.53 0.26
N LEU A 182 14.05 6.31 0.99
CA LEU A 182 14.07 5.47 2.20
C LEU A 182 14.53 4.04 1.88
N ILE A 183 14.00 3.42 0.82
CA ILE A 183 14.42 2.08 0.38
C ILE A 183 15.92 2.06 0.08
N ASP A 184 16.43 3.08 -0.60
CA ASP A 184 17.86 3.19 -0.94
C ASP A 184 18.76 3.36 0.29
N LYS A 185 18.21 3.88 1.39
CA LYS A 185 18.87 3.95 2.70
C LYS A 185 18.68 2.70 3.56
N GLY A 186 18.12 1.62 2.99
CA GLY A 186 17.99 0.32 3.66
C GLY A 186 16.69 0.11 4.43
N PHE A 187 15.75 1.06 4.37
CA PHE A 187 14.45 0.88 5.01
C PHE A 187 13.64 -0.20 4.29
N GLN A 188 13.12 -1.17 5.05
CA GLN A 188 12.37 -2.30 4.51
C GLN A 188 10.86 -2.08 4.65
N LEU A 189 10.17 -1.80 3.54
CA LEU A 189 8.71 -1.58 3.53
C LEU A 189 7.90 -2.79 4.05
N ASP A 190 8.43 -4.00 3.86
CA ASP A 190 7.81 -5.25 4.32
C ASP A 190 7.67 -5.33 5.84
N LEU A 191 8.56 -4.65 6.58
CA LEU A 191 8.56 -4.64 8.04
C LEU A 191 7.75 -3.48 8.63
N MET A 192 7.38 -2.50 7.82
CA MET A 192 6.61 -1.34 8.28
C MET A 192 5.15 -1.70 8.48
N GLY A 193 4.63 -1.50 9.69
CA GLY A 193 3.21 -1.65 9.97
C GLY A 193 2.35 -0.55 9.36
N GLU A 194 1.04 -0.63 9.60
CA GLU A 194 0.05 0.37 9.16
C GLU A 194 0.39 1.80 9.63
N THR A 195 0.95 1.92 10.84
CA THR A 195 1.28 3.21 11.47
C THR A 195 2.66 3.73 11.12
N ASP A 196 3.61 2.83 10.84
CA ASP A 196 5.01 3.21 10.66
C ASP A 196 5.23 3.85 9.29
N PHE A 197 4.53 3.35 8.26
CA PHE A 197 4.71 3.81 6.89
C PHE A 197 4.36 5.31 6.72
N PRO A 198 3.19 5.81 7.14
CA PRO A 198 2.88 7.25 7.05
C PRO A 198 3.82 8.12 7.90
N LEU A 199 4.21 7.64 9.09
CA LEU A 199 5.12 8.36 9.97
C LEU A 199 6.52 8.50 9.34
N MET A 200 7.06 7.43 8.77
CA MET A 200 8.38 7.42 8.14
C MET A 200 8.46 8.36 6.94
N ILE A 201 7.41 8.41 6.13
CA ILE A 201 7.29 9.35 5.02
C ILE A 201 7.37 10.80 5.53
N GLN A 202 6.61 11.13 6.57
CA GLN A 202 6.59 12.48 7.14
C GLN A 202 7.94 12.89 7.75
N LEU A 203 8.68 11.93 8.30
CA LEU A 203 10.03 12.16 8.83
C LEU A 203 11.11 12.22 7.73
N THR A 204 10.79 11.86 6.48
CA THR A 204 11.77 11.80 5.39
C THR A 204 12.49 13.12 5.13
N PRO A 205 11.82 14.31 5.12
CA PRO A 205 12.51 15.59 5.00
C PRO A 205 13.54 15.82 6.12
N THR A 206 13.16 15.52 7.36
CA THR A 206 14.06 15.62 8.53
C THR A 206 15.24 14.66 8.41
N ILE A 207 15.02 13.42 7.96
CA ILE A 207 16.08 12.44 7.71
C ILE A 207 17.06 12.95 6.65
N LYS A 208 16.56 13.55 5.56
CA LYS A 208 17.39 14.17 4.52
C LYS A 208 18.22 15.33 5.07
N GLU A 209 17.62 16.20 5.89
CA GLU A 209 18.32 17.33 6.50
C GLU A 209 19.42 16.88 7.48
N MET A 210 19.13 15.90 8.34
CA MET A 210 20.11 15.32 9.26
C MET A 210 21.31 14.72 8.51
N GLN A 211 21.07 13.99 7.42
CA GLN A 211 22.16 13.44 6.61
C GLN A 211 23.01 14.52 5.94
N LYS A 212 22.40 15.60 5.44
CA LYS A 212 23.14 16.75 4.89
C LYS A 212 24.05 17.37 5.95
N LYS A 213 23.54 17.61 7.17
CA LYS A 213 24.33 18.18 8.28
C LYS A 213 25.50 17.27 8.67
N LEU A 214 25.29 15.95 8.72
CA LEU A 214 26.35 14.99 9.00
C LEU A 214 27.43 14.99 7.90
N ALA A 215 27.04 15.00 6.63
CA ALA A 215 27.98 15.03 5.51
C ALA A 215 28.90 16.27 5.51
N VAL A 216 28.34 17.45 5.83
CA VAL A 216 29.12 18.69 5.94
C VAL A 216 30.13 18.62 7.09
N ASN A 217 29.76 18.03 8.22
CA ASN A 217 30.66 17.88 9.37
C ASN A 217 31.80 16.87 9.13
N PHE A 218 31.64 15.93 8.21
CA PHE A 218 32.69 14.97 7.82
C PHE A 218 33.62 15.53 6.74
N MET A 219 33.20 16.52 5.94
CA MET A 219 34.05 17.17 4.93
C MET A 219 34.90 18.32 5.49
N ASN A 220 34.51 18.87 6.65
CA ASN A 220 35.23 19.93 7.35
C ASN A 220 36.17 19.40 8.47
N LYS A 221 36.46 18.10 8.47
CA LYS A 221 37.47 17.44 9.31
C LYS A 221 38.50 16.78 8.42
#